data_AF-A0A031JWQ2-F1
#
_entry.id   AF-A0A031JWQ2-F1
#
_cell.length_a   1.000
_cell.length_b   1.000
_cell.length_c   1.000
_cell.angle_alpha   90.00
_cell.angle_beta   90.00
_cell.angle_gamma   90.00
#
_symmetry.space_group_name_H-M   'P 1'
#
loop_
_entity.id
_entity.type
_entity.pdbx_description
1 polymer ?
#
loop_
_entity_poly.entity_id
_entity_poly.type
_entity_poly.pdbx_seq_one_letter_code
_entity_poly.pdbx_strand_id
1 'polypeptide(L)'
;MKPTHSPFALYEEHLGKLVLYARQVSGEVRGAEDIVHDAWLLMERKAENAIIHEPVGYVRRVIRNLIFERNRRRRETSLAPEDMPDIVDERPSVEAQIMGREAMQLVLDAIEAMPDRQKIAIRLYHFEGLRLKDVAAQLGLSLSYTQNLIAQGMEICDRQRRLGL
;
A
#
# COMPACT_ATOMS: atom_id res chain seq x y z
N MET A 1 26.64 5.24 -11.10
CA MET A 1 26.38 3.82 -11.42
C MET A 1 24.90 3.69 -11.74
N LYS A 2 24.54 3.26 -12.96
CA LYS A 2 23.16 2.90 -13.31
C LYS A 2 22.85 1.54 -12.67
N PRO A 3 21.63 1.28 -12.17
CA PRO A 3 21.30 -0.04 -11.64
C PRO A 3 21.39 -1.09 -12.77
N THR A 4 22.11 -2.18 -12.48
CA THR A 4 22.63 -3.19 -13.42
C THR A 4 21.63 -4.31 -13.74
N HIS A 5 20.40 -4.26 -13.22
CA HIS A 5 19.38 -5.26 -13.49
C HIS A 5 18.29 -4.68 -14.38
N SER A 6 18.06 -5.30 -15.53
CA SER A 6 16.83 -5.08 -16.31
C SER A 6 15.63 -5.29 -15.38
N PRO A 7 14.57 -4.46 -15.48
CA PRO A 7 13.33 -4.69 -14.75
C PRO A 7 12.94 -6.18 -14.78
N PHE A 8 13.04 -6.82 -15.93
CA PHE A 8 12.67 -8.23 -16.13
C PHE A 8 13.41 -9.23 -15.22
N ALA A 9 14.69 -9.00 -14.90
CA ALA A 9 15.44 -9.90 -14.00
C ALA A 9 14.94 -9.78 -12.54
N LEU A 10 14.54 -8.57 -12.14
CA LEU A 10 13.97 -8.28 -10.84
C LEU A 10 12.53 -8.82 -10.73
N TYR A 11 11.82 -8.94 -11.85
CA TYR A 11 10.53 -9.61 -11.94
C TYR A 11 10.65 -11.09 -11.63
N GLU A 12 11.50 -11.82 -12.37
CA GLU A 12 11.63 -13.27 -12.22
C GLU A 12 12.08 -13.66 -10.80
N GLU A 13 12.99 -12.88 -10.20
CA GLU A 13 13.47 -13.11 -8.84
C GLU A 13 12.37 -12.95 -7.78
N HIS A 14 11.42 -12.03 -7.98
CA HIS A 14 10.43 -11.67 -6.97
C HIS A 14 9.01 -12.13 -7.25
N LEU A 15 8.72 -12.66 -8.43
CA LEU A 15 7.39 -13.09 -8.87
C LEU A 15 6.71 -13.99 -7.83
N GLY A 16 7.37 -15.06 -7.39
CA GLY A 16 6.80 -16.00 -6.42
C GLY A 16 6.43 -15.32 -5.08
N LYS A 17 7.29 -14.42 -4.59
CA LYS A 17 7.05 -13.69 -3.33
C LYS A 17 5.91 -12.67 -3.49
N LEU A 18 5.80 -12.03 -4.65
CA LEU A 18 4.77 -11.05 -4.96
C LEU A 18 3.40 -11.71 -5.15
N VAL A 19 3.34 -12.88 -5.77
CA VAL A 19 2.11 -13.68 -5.89
C VAL A 19 1.64 -14.15 -4.51
N LEU A 20 2.55 -14.64 -3.65
CA LEU A 20 2.20 -14.99 -2.27
C LEU A 20 1.64 -13.79 -1.50
N TYR A 21 2.28 -12.64 -1.62
CA TYR A 21 1.80 -11.38 -1.03
C TYR A 21 0.41 -11.00 -1.57
N ALA A 22 0.19 -11.04 -2.89
CA ALA A 22 -1.10 -10.73 -3.50
C ALA A 22 -2.21 -11.67 -3.01
N ARG A 23 -1.92 -12.97 -2.84
CA ARG A 23 -2.87 -13.95 -2.26
C ARG A 23 -3.20 -13.62 -0.82
N GLN A 24 -2.19 -13.28 -0.01
CA GLN A 24 -2.39 -12.91 1.40
C GLN A 24 -3.24 -11.65 1.56
N VAL A 25 -3.00 -10.64 0.71
CA VAL A 25 -3.71 -9.35 0.78
C VAL A 25 -5.13 -9.44 0.20
N SER A 26 -5.33 -10.18 -0.89
CA SER A 26 -6.66 -10.31 -1.52
C SER A 26 -7.57 -11.30 -0.82
N GLY A 27 -7.02 -12.27 -0.08
CA GLY A 27 -7.76 -13.41 0.45
C GLY A 27 -8.23 -14.39 -0.65
N GLU A 28 -7.88 -14.16 -1.91
CA GLU A 28 -8.26 -15.00 -3.05
C GLU A 28 -7.01 -15.58 -3.74
N VAL A 29 -7.07 -16.86 -4.09
CA VAL A 29 -6.00 -17.51 -4.87
C VAL A 29 -6.10 -17.16 -6.35
N ARG A 30 -7.33 -17.02 -6.86
CA ARG A 30 -7.60 -16.78 -8.29
C ARG A 30 -7.39 -15.30 -8.62
N GLY A 31 -6.58 -15.02 -9.64
CA GLY A 31 -6.30 -13.67 -10.12
C GLY A 31 -5.17 -12.93 -9.38
N ALA A 32 -4.53 -13.54 -8.39
CA ALA A 32 -3.36 -12.96 -7.73
C ALA A 32 -2.17 -12.79 -8.69
N GLU A 33 -1.98 -13.73 -9.61
CA GLU A 33 -0.95 -13.65 -10.66
C GLU A 33 -1.23 -12.52 -11.65
N ASP A 34 -2.48 -12.36 -12.09
CA ASP A 34 -2.90 -11.25 -12.96
C ASP A 34 -2.63 -9.89 -12.32
N ILE A 35 -2.95 -9.76 -11.03
CA ILE A 35 -2.70 -8.51 -10.27
C ILE A 35 -1.20 -8.19 -10.19
N VAL A 36 -0.36 -9.21 -9.98
CA VAL A 36 1.10 -9.02 -9.97
C VAL A 36 1.60 -8.62 -11.35
N HIS A 37 1.05 -9.20 -12.41
CA HIS A 37 1.38 -8.85 -13.79
C HIS A 37 0.99 -7.40 -14.11
N ASP A 38 -0.24 -6.98 -13.79
CA ASP A 38 -0.70 -5.60 -13.97
C ASP A 38 0.17 -4.60 -13.18
N ALA A 39 0.53 -4.95 -11.95
CA ALA A 39 1.41 -4.12 -11.12
C ALA A 39 2.81 -3.96 -11.72
N TRP A 40 3.30 -5.00 -12.38
CA TRP A 40 4.58 -4.99 -13.08
C TRP A 40 4.55 -4.07 -14.30
N LEU A 41 3.53 -4.16 -15.14
CA LEU A 41 3.36 -3.30 -16.32
C LEU A 41 3.30 -1.82 -15.95
N LEU A 42 2.66 -1.48 -14.82
CA LEU A 42 2.63 -0.12 -14.31
C LEU A 42 4.01 0.37 -13.83
N MET A 43 4.81 -0.51 -13.25
CA MET A 43 6.19 -0.19 -12.89
C MET A 43 7.05 0.08 -14.13
N GLU A 44 6.95 -0.74 -15.18
CA GLU A 44 7.69 -0.54 -16.43
C GLU A 44 7.38 0.82 -17.06
N ARG A 45 6.08 1.16 -17.19
CA ARG A 45 5.64 2.48 -17.68
C ARG A 45 6.16 3.64 -16.84
N LYS A 46 6.25 3.46 -15.52
CA LYS A 46 6.83 4.48 -14.64
C LYS A 46 8.34 4.59 -14.80
N ALA A 47 9.04 3.46 -14.96
CA ALA A 47 10.48 3.40 -15.16
C ALA A 47 10.93 4.05 -16.48
N GLU A 48 10.05 4.12 -17.50
CA GLU A 48 10.30 4.90 -18.73
C GLU A 48 10.48 6.39 -18.46
N ASN A 49 9.79 6.92 -17.44
CA ASN A 49 9.69 8.36 -17.19
C ASN A 49 10.38 8.82 -15.89
N ALA A 50 10.72 7.89 -14.99
CA ALA A 50 11.30 8.21 -13.68
C ALA A 50 12.16 7.07 -13.12
N ILE A 51 13.18 7.42 -12.33
CA ILE A 51 13.97 6.43 -11.58
C ILE A 51 13.15 5.92 -10.39
N ILE A 52 13.04 4.61 -10.27
CA ILE A 52 12.39 3.96 -9.12
C ILE A 52 13.50 3.44 -8.19
N HIS A 53 13.66 4.09 -7.04
CA HIS A 53 14.68 3.70 -6.05
C HIS A 53 14.36 2.37 -5.34
N GLU A 54 13.07 2.07 -5.14
CA GLU A 54 12.58 0.89 -4.42
C GLU A 54 11.55 0.11 -5.26
N PRO A 55 11.99 -0.65 -6.28
CA PRO A 55 11.10 -1.27 -7.26
C PRO A 55 10.17 -2.33 -6.66
N VAL A 56 10.67 -3.17 -5.75
CA VAL A 56 9.83 -4.20 -5.08
C VAL A 56 8.77 -3.56 -4.18
N GLY A 57 9.15 -2.52 -3.43
CA GLY A 57 8.22 -1.75 -2.59
C GLY A 57 7.15 -1.04 -3.43
N TYR A 58 7.55 -0.52 -4.60
CA TYR A 58 6.61 0.04 -5.56
C TYR A 58 5.61 -1.00 -6.07
N VAL A 59 6.07 -2.16 -6.53
CA VAL A 59 5.18 -3.22 -7.07
C VAL A 59 4.20 -3.72 -6.02
N ARG A 60 4.63 -3.92 -4.77
CA ARG A 60 3.72 -4.29 -3.66
C ARG A 60 2.62 -3.27 -3.44
N ARG A 61 2.97 -1.99 -3.49
CA ARG A 61 2.00 -0.90 -3.37
C ARG A 61 0.97 -0.95 -4.49
N VAL A 62 1.42 -1.17 -5.73
CA VAL A 62 0.52 -1.28 -6.88
C VAL A 62 -0.39 -2.52 -6.77
N ILE A 63 0.16 -3.68 -6.38
CA ILE A 63 -0.63 -4.91 -6.11
C ILE A 63 -1.74 -4.62 -5.10
N ARG A 64 -1.39 -3.99 -3.97
CA ARG A 64 -2.35 -3.66 -2.91
C ARG A 64 -3.46 -2.77 -3.42
N ASN A 65 -3.10 -1.73 -4.18
CA ASN A 65 -4.05 -0.78 -4.75
C ASN A 65 -5.02 -1.47 -5.73
N LEU A 66 -4.50 -2.32 -6.62
CA LEU A 66 -5.32 -3.08 -7.57
C LEU A 66 -6.31 -4.02 -6.87
N ILE A 67 -5.89 -4.68 -5.79
CA ILE A 67 -6.76 -5.53 -4.96
C ILE A 67 -7.89 -4.71 -4.34
N PHE A 68 -7.56 -3.59 -3.68
CA PHE A 68 -8.56 -2.75 -3.03
C PHE A 68 -9.53 -2.14 -4.03
N GLU A 69 -9.03 -1.69 -5.17
CA GLU A 69 -9.86 -1.17 -6.25
C GLU A 69 -10.81 -2.23 -6.80
N ARG A 70 -10.35 -3.46 -6.98
CA ARG A 70 -11.19 -4.59 -7.41
C ARG A 70 -12.26 -4.92 -6.37
N ASN A 71 -11.91 -4.94 -5.08
CA ASN A 71 -12.85 -5.21 -3.99
C ASN A 71 -13.90 -4.10 -3.86
N ARG A 72 -13.51 -2.84 -4.04
CA ARG A 72 -14.42 -1.69 -4.10
C ARG A 72 -15.40 -1.83 -5.26
N ARG A 73 -14.91 -2.09 -6.48
CA ARG A 73 -15.76 -2.31 -7.65
C ARG A 73 -16.73 -3.47 -7.48
N ARG A 74 -16.32 -4.56 -6.82
CA ARG A 74 -17.23 -5.67 -6.47
C ARG A 74 -18.34 -5.26 -5.49
N ARG A 75 -18.03 -4.39 -4.53
CA ARG A 75 -19.03 -3.82 -3.60
C ARG A 75 -19.99 -2.86 -4.32
N GLU A 76 -19.48 -2.01 -5.20
CA GLU A 76 -20.28 -1.04 -6.00
C GLU A 76 -21.10 -1.73 -7.10
N THR A 77 -20.63 -2.83 -7.70
CA THR A 77 -21.49 -3.63 -8.59
C THR A 77 -22.58 -4.38 -7.83
N SER A 78 -22.45 -4.52 -6.51
CA SER A 78 -23.50 -5.04 -5.63
C SER A 78 -24.46 -3.94 -5.11
N LEU A 79 -24.11 -2.65 -5.28
CA LEU A 79 -24.89 -1.47 -4.86
C LEU A 79 -24.68 -0.35 -5.90
N ALA A 80 -25.67 -0.12 -6.78
CA ALA A 80 -25.63 0.72 -7.99
C ALA A 80 -24.61 1.91 -8.01
N PRO A 81 -23.93 2.16 -9.15
CA PRO A 81 -22.66 2.90 -9.17
C PRO A 81 -22.82 4.43 -9.19
N GLU A 82 -21.98 5.14 -8.44
CA GLU A 82 -21.65 6.55 -8.68
C GLU A 82 -20.23 6.67 -9.26
N ASP A 83 -20.16 7.30 -10.44
CA ASP A 83 -18.92 7.68 -11.12
C ASP A 83 -18.16 8.74 -10.31
N MET A 84 -16.89 8.49 -9.99
CA MET A 84 -15.98 9.58 -9.63
C MET A 84 -14.52 9.26 -10.01
N PRO A 85 -13.76 10.29 -10.43
CA PRO A 85 -12.55 10.12 -11.22
C PRO A 85 -11.35 9.60 -10.43
N ASP A 86 -10.42 9.05 -11.20
CA ASP A 86 -9.11 8.54 -10.79
C ASP A 86 -8.23 9.67 -10.23
N ILE A 87 -8.30 9.85 -8.92
CA ILE A 87 -7.18 10.44 -8.19
C ILE A 87 -6.24 9.28 -7.87
N VAL A 88 -5.13 9.25 -8.60
CA VAL A 88 -3.96 8.44 -8.29
C VAL A 88 -3.47 8.91 -6.92
N ASP A 89 -3.86 8.18 -5.89
CA ASP A 89 -3.35 8.36 -4.54
C ASP A 89 -1.86 7.98 -4.62
N GLU A 90 -0.97 8.97 -4.71
CA GLU A 90 0.48 8.79 -4.70
C GLU A 90 0.92 8.36 -3.29
N ARG A 91 0.50 7.16 -2.87
CA ARG A 91 0.67 6.69 -1.49
C ARG A 91 2.16 6.54 -1.18
N PRO A 92 2.72 7.18 -0.13
CA PRO A 92 3.94 6.71 0.49
C PRO A 92 3.64 5.40 1.24
N SER A 93 4.49 4.38 1.11
CA SER A 93 4.38 3.16 1.94
C SER A 93 5.44 3.16 3.03
N VAL A 94 5.01 2.97 4.28
CA VAL A 94 5.79 2.18 5.24
C VAL A 94 5.47 0.73 4.90
N GLU A 95 6.27 0.17 4.01
CA GLU A 95 6.40 -1.27 3.86
C GLU A 95 7.90 -1.56 3.87
N ALA A 96 8.44 -1.65 5.09
CA ALA A 96 9.70 -2.32 5.27
C ALA A 96 9.39 -3.82 5.42
N GLN A 97 9.55 -4.55 4.32
CA GLN A 97 9.68 -5.99 4.44
C GLN A 97 11.06 -6.31 5.04
N ILE A 98 11.06 -7.25 5.98
CA ILE A 98 12.21 -7.80 6.70
C ILE A 98 12.72 -6.85 7.79
N MET A 99 11.91 -6.73 8.83
CA MET A 99 12.39 -6.44 10.18
C MET A 99 11.89 -7.58 11.07
N GLY A 100 12.73 -8.06 11.98
CA GLY A 100 12.43 -9.20 12.83
C GLY A 100 11.07 -9.05 13.54
N ARG A 101 10.47 -10.16 13.96
CA ARG A 101 9.18 -10.16 14.70
C ARG A 101 9.12 -9.10 15.80
N GLU A 102 10.25 -8.82 16.45
CA GLU A 102 10.42 -7.83 17.51
C GLU A 102 10.22 -6.39 17.02
N ALA A 103 10.85 -5.99 15.92
CA ALA A 103 10.67 -4.65 15.34
C ALA A 103 9.25 -4.44 14.80
N MET A 104 8.60 -5.50 14.31
CA MET A 104 7.18 -5.43 13.92
C MET A 104 6.27 -5.21 15.15
N GLN A 105 6.57 -5.87 16.27
CA GLN A 105 5.79 -5.69 17.50
C GLN A 105 5.87 -4.26 18.02
N LEU A 106 7.05 -3.63 17.98
CA LEU A 106 7.23 -2.22 18.37
C LEU A 106 6.38 -1.25 17.53
N VAL A 107 6.23 -1.53 16.23
CA VAL A 107 5.37 -0.73 15.35
C VAL A 107 3.89 -0.93 15.68
N LEU A 108 3.47 -2.16 15.96
CA LEU A 108 2.09 -2.46 16.36
C LEU A 108 1.72 -1.78 17.68
N ASP A 109 2.61 -1.86 18.68
CA ASP A 109 2.41 -1.21 19.98
C ASP A 109 2.33 0.31 19.83
N ALA A 110 3.13 0.88 18.93
CA ALA A 110 3.08 2.31 18.63
C ALA A 110 1.75 2.73 18.00
N ILE A 111 1.20 1.92 17.07
CA ILE A 111 -0.12 2.15 16.49
C ILE A 111 -1.20 2.09 17.59
N GLU A 112 -1.09 1.14 18.52
CA GLU A 112 -2.03 1.04 19.63
C GLU A 112 -1.95 2.20 20.62
N ALA A 113 -0.79 2.84 20.75
CA ALA A 113 -0.61 4.03 21.60
C ALA A 113 -1.06 5.35 20.93
N MET A 114 -1.41 5.34 19.64
CA MET A 114 -1.87 6.55 18.94
C MET A 114 -3.26 7.00 19.40
N PRO A 115 -3.57 8.32 19.33
CA PRO A 115 -4.94 8.82 19.45
C PRO A 115 -5.91 8.09 18.52
N ASP A 116 -7.13 7.82 18.98
CA ASP A 116 -8.10 6.97 18.28
C ASP A 116 -8.32 7.38 16.82
N ARG A 117 -8.46 8.68 16.54
CA ARG A 117 -8.66 9.18 15.18
C ARG A 117 -7.48 8.87 14.26
N GLN A 118 -6.27 8.97 14.78
CA GLN A 118 -5.04 8.67 14.05
C GLN A 118 -4.89 7.16 13.84
N LYS A 119 -5.13 6.37 14.88
CA LYS A 119 -5.15 4.90 14.82
C LYS A 119 -6.15 4.39 13.78
N ILE A 120 -7.38 4.89 13.81
CA ILE A 120 -8.44 4.52 12.86
C ILE A 120 -8.04 4.98 11.44
N ALA A 121 -7.54 6.21 11.27
CA ALA A 121 -7.08 6.68 9.96
C ALA A 121 -5.97 5.78 9.37
N ILE A 122 -4.98 5.39 10.19
CA ILE A 122 -3.91 4.46 9.81
C ILE A 122 -4.47 3.09 9.47
N ARG A 123 -5.40 2.54 10.27
CA ARG A 123 -6.06 1.26 9.99
C ARG A 123 -6.82 1.29 8.67
N LEU A 124 -7.71 2.25 8.49
CA LEU A 124 -8.51 2.40 7.28
C LEU A 124 -7.62 2.59 6.04
N TYR A 125 -6.60 3.44 6.14
CA TYR A 125 -5.74 3.76 5.00
C TYR A 125 -4.73 2.65 4.66
N HIS A 126 -4.06 2.07 5.66
CA HIS A 126 -2.96 1.13 5.44
C HIS A 126 -3.36 -0.34 5.52
N PHE A 127 -4.31 -0.70 6.37
CA PHE A 127 -4.71 -2.09 6.60
C PHE A 127 -5.96 -2.45 5.79
N GLU A 128 -6.95 -1.55 5.76
CA GLU A 128 -8.18 -1.74 4.97
C GLU A 128 -8.08 -1.16 3.54
N GLY A 129 -7.03 -0.35 3.28
CA GLY A 129 -6.66 0.07 1.93
C GLY A 129 -7.46 1.21 1.32
N LEU A 130 -8.27 1.89 2.12
CA LEU A 130 -9.12 3.00 1.67
C LEU A 130 -8.27 4.13 1.09
N ARG A 131 -8.79 4.84 0.08
CA ARG A 131 -8.15 6.06 -0.43
C ARG A 131 -8.29 7.17 0.61
N LEU A 132 -7.39 8.14 0.57
CA LEU A 132 -7.40 9.27 1.50
C LEU A 132 -8.78 9.95 1.57
N LYS A 133 -9.46 10.07 0.42
CA LYS A 133 -10.83 10.61 0.32
C LYS A 133 -11.89 9.78 1.04
N ASP A 134 -11.77 8.46 0.99
CA ASP A 134 -12.73 7.54 1.61
C ASP A 134 -12.51 7.52 3.13
N VAL A 135 -11.25 7.56 3.57
CA VAL A 135 -10.89 7.72 4.99
C VAL A 135 -11.42 9.05 5.54
N ALA A 136 -11.23 10.15 4.79
CA ALA A 136 -11.71 11.46 5.17
C ALA A 136 -13.24 11.48 5.30
N ALA A 137 -13.96 10.91 4.32
CA ALA A 137 -15.41 10.78 4.35
C ALA A 137 -15.89 9.94 5.54
N GLN A 138 -15.27 8.78 5.79
CA GLN A 138 -15.64 7.87 6.88
C GLN A 138 -15.39 8.47 8.26
N LEU A 139 -14.35 9.29 8.41
CA LEU A 139 -14.03 9.97 9.67
C LEU A 139 -14.73 11.33 9.84
N GLY A 140 -15.44 11.82 8.82
CA GLY A 140 -16.05 13.15 8.83
C GLY A 140 -15.02 14.29 8.89
N LEU A 141 -13.86 14.10 8.24
CA LEU A 141 -12.72 15.00 8.28
C LEU A 141 -12.43 15.61 6.90
N SER A 142 -11.68 16.71 6.87
CA SER A 142 -11.16 17.22 5.60
C SER A 142 -10.04 16.33 5.06
N LEU A 143 -9.87 16.30 3.73
CA LEU A 143 -8.77 15.59 3.08
C LEU A 143 -7.41 15.96 3.65
N SER A 144 -7.15 17.26 3.80
CA SER A 144 -5.88 17.78 4.34
C SER A 144 -5.64 17.36 5.79
N TYR A 145 -6.67 17.40 6.64
CA TYR A 145 -6.53 16.95 8.02
C TYR A 145 -6.31 15.44 8.11
N THR A 146 -6.99 14.66 7.29
CA THR A 146 -6.80 13.20 7.18
C THR A 146 -5.39 12.86 6.71
N GLN A 147 -4.87 13.60 5.73
CA GLN A 147 -3.50 13.45 5.24
C GLN A 147 -2.49 13.72 6.35
N ASN A 148 -2.74 14.75 7.15
CA ASN A 148 -1.90 15.12 8.28
C ASN A 148 -1.91 14.02 9.37
N LEU A 149 -3.08 13.50 9.73
CA LEU A 149 -3.20 12.38 10.67
C LEU A 149 -2.39 11.16 10.21
N ILE A 150 -2.52 10.77 8.94
CA ILE A 150 -1.79 9.64 8.37
C ILE A 150 -0.28 9.94 8.36
N ALA A 151 0.15 11.12 7.91
CA ALA A 151 1.56 11.49 7.88
C ALA A 151 2.20 11.44 9.27
N GLN A 152 1.54 12.02 10.28
CA GLN A 152 2.02 11.96 11.68
C GLN A 152 2.09 10.52 12.19
N GLY A 153 1.12 9.66 11.81
CA GLY A 153 1.10 8.27 12.25
C GLY A 153 2.27 7.50 11.65
N MET A 154 2.58 7.80 10.40
CA MET A 154 3.70 7.19 9.68
C MET A 154 5.06 7.64 10.23
N GLU A 155 5.20 8.90 10.64
CA GLU A 155 6.41 9.35 11.34
C GLU A 155 6.63 8.62 12.66
N ILE A 156 5.55 8.33 13.41
CA ILE A 156 5.64 7.54 14.65
C ILE A 156 6.07 6.11 14.34
N CYS A 157 5.43 5.46 13.36
CA CYS A 157 5.80 4.11 12.91
C CYS A 157 7.26 4.03 12.45
N ASP A 158 7.72 4.98 11.64
CA ASP A 158 9.10 5.02 11.14
C ASP A 158 10.12 5.27 12.25
N ARG A 159 9.79 6.10 13.25
CA ARG A 159 10.66 6.32 14.41
C ARG A 159 10.86 5.02 15.20
N GLN A 160 9.77 4.28 15.44
CA GLN A 160 9.82 3.04 16.23
C GLN A 160 10.53 1.92 15.46
N ARG A 161 10.31 1.87 14.15
CA ARG A 161 11.05 0.99 13.23
C ARG A 161 12.57 1.21 13.30
N ARG A 162 13.04 2.46 13.45
CA ARG A 162 14.47 2.77 13.59
C ARG A 162 15.04 2.42 14.97
N LEU A 163 14.21 2.36 16.01
CA LEU A 163 14.64 1.99 17.36
C LEU A 163 14.75 0.47 17.56
N GLY A 164 14.06 -0.31 16.72
CA GLY A 164 14.13 -1.78 16.71
C GLY A 164 15.17 -2.37 15.75
N LEU A 165 16.01 -1.54 15.14
CA LEU A 165 17.21 -1.93 14.36
C LEU A 165 18.45 -1.84 15.26
#